data_AF-A0A2E2SCR6-F1
#
_entry.id   AF-A0A2E2SCR6-F1
#
_cell.length_a   1.000
_cell.length_b   1.000
_cell.length_c   1.000
_cell.angle_alpha   90.00
_cell.angle_beta   90.00
_cell.angle_gamma   90.00
#
_symmetry.space_group_name_H-M   'P 1'
#
loop_
_entity.id
_entity.type
_entity.pdbx_description
1 polymer ?
#
loop_
_entity_poly.entity_id
_entity_poly.type
_entity_poly.pdbx_seq_one_letter_code
_entity_poly.pdbx_strand_id
1 'polypeptide(L)' 'MYVGSKIFLKLRIQKEGRRKFNGVLKKVDAHNIEVEVGEVDFVFPHSNVESANLISDY' A
#
# COMPACT_ATOMS: atom_id res chain seq x y z
N MET A 1 8.82 7.81 -10.98
CA MET A 1 7.84 6.72 -11.24
C MET A 1 7.96 5.77 -10.06
N TYR A 2 6.94 5.67 -9.21
CA TYR A 2 7.02 5.00 -7.88
C TYR A 2 6.51 3.55 -7.88
N VAL A 3 6.08 3.07 -9.04
CA VAL A 3 5.61 1.70 -9.27
C VAL A 3 6.80 0.75 -9.26
N GLY A 4 6.77 -0.27 -8.41
CA GLY A 4 7.87 -1.21 -8.18
C GLY A 4 8.72 -0.91 -6.94
N SER A 5 8.51 0.23 -6.28
CA SER A 5 9.18 0.54 -5.00
C SER A 5 8.45 -0.11 -3.82
N LYS A 6 9.20 -0.55 -2.81
CA LYS A 6 8.60 -0.95 -1.54
C LYS A 6 7.93 0.26 -0.91
N ILE A 7 6.70 0.08 -0.47
CA ILE A 7 5.91 1.06 0.24
C ILE A 7 5.34 0.48 1.52
N PHE A 8 5.11 1.39 2.45
CA PHE A 8 4.48 1.15 3.72
C PHE A 8 3.13 1.87 3.73
N LEU A 9 2.07 1.12 3.56
CA LEU A 9 0.71 1.60 3.60
C LEU A 9 0.17 1.49 5.03
N LYS A 10 -0.30 2.60 5.57
CA LYS A 10 -0.99 2.67 6.86
C LYS A 10 -2.48 2.89 6.60
N LEU A 11 -3.31 2.00 7.12
CA LEU A 11 -4.76 2.07 6.98
C LEU A 11 -5.39 2.78 8.18
N ARG A 12 -6.44 3.54 7.90
CA ARG A 12 -7.25 4.22 8.93
C ARG A 12 -8.04 3.19 9.74
N ILE A 13 -8.60 2.19 9.05
CA ILE A 13 -9.32 1.07 9.65
C ILE A 13 -8.39 -0.14 9.66
N GLN A 14 -8.34 -0.83 10.79
CA GLN A 14 -7.61 -2.09 10.91
C GLN A 14 -8.16 -3.12 9.90
N LYS A 15 -7.33 -3.51 8.93
CA LYS A 15 -7.65 -4.58 7.99
C LYS A 15 -6.87 -5.81 8.45
N GLU A 16 -7.57 -6.91 8.71
CA GLU A 16 -6.92 -8.16 9.17
C GLU A 16 -6.14 -8.02 10.50
N GLY A 17 -6.59 -7.14 11.39
CA GLY A 17 -5.92 -6.88 12.67
C GLY A 17 -4.59 -6.13 12.54
N ARG A 18 -4.17 -5.74 11.33
CA ARG A 18 -2.99 -4.92 11.06
C ARG A 18 -3.40 -3.57 10.47
N ARG A 19 -2.79 -2.51 11.00
CA ARG A 19 -2.93 -1.15 10.44
C ARG A 19 -1.80 -0.79 9.47
N LYS A 20 -0.79 -1.64 9.39
CA LYS A 20 0.47 -1.42 8.67
C LYS A 20 0.63 -2.55 7.66
N PHE A 21 0.72 -2.19 6.39
CA PHE A 21 0.92 -3.09 5.26
C PHE A 21 2.23 -2.70 4.56
N ASN A 22 3.15 -3.65 4.45
CA ASN A 22 4.43 -3.46 3.78
C ASN A 22 4.39 -4.28 2.51
N GLY A 23 4.49 -3.62 1.36
CA GLY A 23 4.45 -4.28 0.07
C GLY A 23 5.12 -3.45 -1.00
N VAL A 24 4.95 -3.84 -2.25
CA VAL A 24 5.45 -3.14 -3.42
C VAL A 24 4.28 -2.42 -4.06
N LEU A 25 4.42 -1.11 -4.32
CA LEU A 25 3.38 -0.36 -5.02
C LEU A 25 3.34 -0.83 -6.48
N LYS A 26 2.31 -1.60 -6.85
CA LYS A 26 2.07 -2.02 -8.24
C LYS A 26 1.37 -0.93 -9.02
N LYS A 27 0.37 -0.30 -8.42
CA LYS A 27 -0.43 0.70 -9.11
C LYS A 27 -1.06 1.66 -8.13
N VAL A 28 -1.21 2.91 -8.56
CA VAL A 28 -1.99 3.90 -7.83
C VAL A 28 -2.96 4.54 -8.81
N ASP A 29 -4.24 4.42 -8.51
CA ASP A 29 -5.33 5.07 -9.21
C ASP A 29 -5.91 6.16 -8.31
N ALA A 30 -6.74 7.05 -8.86
CA ALA A 30 -7.33 8.17 -8.10
C ALA A 30 -8.21 7.72 -6.92
N HIS A 31 -8.73 6.50 -6.96
CA HIS A 31 -9.64 5.96 -5.94
C HIS A 31 -9.10 4.73 -5.22
N ASN A 32 -8.18 4.00 -5.83
CA ASN A 32 -7.68 2.72 -5.31
C ASN A 32 -6.18 2.65 -5.46
N ILE A 33 -5.53 1.98 -4.51
CA ILE A 33 -4.09 1.73 -4.49
C ILE A 33 -3.90 0.23 -4.52
N GLU A 34 -3.11 -0.27 -5.46
CA GLU A 34 -2.77 -1.67 -5.62
C GLU A 34 -1.34 -1.90 -5.13
N VAL A 35 -1.21 -2.78 -4.15
CA VAL A 35 0.03 -3.08 -3.46
C VAL A 35 0.23 -4.58 -3.43
N GLU A 36 1.34 -5.05 -3.98
CA GLU A 36 1.74 -6.46 -3.93
C GLU A 36 2.47 -6.74 -2.62
N VAL A 37 1.93 -7.61 -1.78
CA VAL A 37 2.54 -8.02 -0.51
C VAL A 37 2.99 -9.46 -0.65
N GLY A 38 4.30 -9.66 -0.86
CA GLY A 38 4.85 -10.98 -1.19
C GLY A 38 4.50 -11.37 -2.62
N GLU A 39 3.53 -12.27 -2.79
CA GLU A 39 3.02 -12.75 -4.09
C GLU A 39 1.50 -12.52 -4.22
N VAL A 40 0.92 -11.68 -3.36
CA VAL A 40 -0.52 -11.40 -3.36
C VAL A 40 -0.74 -9.91 -3.60
N ASP A 41 -1.53 -9.60 -4.63
CA ASP A 41 -1.96 -8.24 -4.91
C ASP A 41 -3.12 -7.84 -3.99
N PHE A 42 -2.92 -6.74 -3.26
CA PHE A 42 -3.92 -6.15 -2.39
C PHE A 42 -4.38 -4.80 -2.93
N VAL A 43 -5.68 -4.66 -3.10
CA VAL A 43 -6.31 -3.38 -3.46
C VAL A 43 -6.85 -2.71 -2.20
N PHE A 44 -6.50 -1.43 -2.03
CA PHE A 44 -6.95 -0.59 -0.93
C PHE A 44 -7.60 0.68 -1.47
N PRO A 45 -8.86 0.97 -1.11
CA PRO A 45 -9.48 2.22 -1.49
C PRO A 45 -8.82 3.38 -0.74
N HIS A 46 -8.65 4.51 -1.44
CA HIS A 46 -7.98 5.70 -0.91
C HIS A 46 -8.67 6.24 0.36
N SER A 47 -9.99 6.07 0.47
CA SER A 47 -10.77 6.42 1.68
C SER A 47 -10.36 5.64 2.93
N ASN A 48 -9.74 4.48 2.76
CA ASN A 48 -9.30 3.62 3.85
C ASN A 48 -7.79 3.76 4.14
N VAL A 49 -7.05 4.44 3.26
CA VAL A 49 -5.63 4.72 3.41
C VAL A 49 -5.47 5.97 4.28
N GLU A 50 -4.80 5.81 5.42
CA GLU A 50 -4.45 6.94 6.29
C GLU A 50 -3.15 7.61 5.83
N SER A 51 -2.14 6.82 5.47
CA SER A 51 -0.85 7.33 5.02
C SER A 51 -0.15 6.29 4.16
N ALA A 52 0.51 6.72 3.07
CA ALA A 52 1.36 5.87 2.24
C ALA A 52 2.80 6.42 2.29
N ASN A 53 3.71 5.69 2.93
CA ASN A 53 5.13 6.06 2.96
C ASN A 53 5.89 5.21 1.95
N LEU A 54 6.67 5.83 1.09
CA LEU A 54 7.57 5.11 0.19
C LEU A 54 8.83 4.73 0.96
N ILE A 55 9.19 3.45 0.97
CA ILE A 55 10.46 2.98 1.52
C ILE A 55 11.42 2.82 0.33
N SER A 56 12.25 3.83 0.11
CA SER A 56 13.45 3.66 -0.71
C SER A 56 14.50 2.97 0.15
N ASP A 57 14.74 1.69 -0.13
CA ASP A 57 15.95 1.00 0.33
C ASP A 57 17.07 1.49 -0.60
N TYR A 58 18.05 2.22 -0.05
CA TYR A 58 19.23 2.73 -0.77
C TYR A 58 20.47 2.01 -0.25
#